data_AF-A0A151FAL9-F1
#
_entry.id   AF-A0A151FAL9-F1
#
_cell.length_a   1.000
_cell.length_b   1.000
_cell.length_c   1.000
_cell.angle_alpha   90.00
_cell.angle_beta   90.00
_cell.angle_gamma   90.00
#
_symmetry.space_group_name_H-M   'P 1'
#
loop_
_entity.id
_entity.type
_entity.pdbx_description
1 polymer ?
#
loop_
_entity_poly.entity_id
_entity_poly.type
_entity_poly.pdbx_seq_one_letter_code
_entity_poly.pdbx_strand_id
1 'polypeptide(L)'
;MKKLLILALIAGSLLFPFTLLERGLTYDEALYLSIGRNLSSNFSDYTMNSSLMLYRPPMLPYVIGITSRLTGGFSEGISMVITPFFSFLLILSFYVVLKHFYNEKIAFFSTLFLLI
;
A
#
# COMPACT_ATOMS: atom_id res chain seq x y z
N MET A 1 7.03 -18.89 -19.45
CA MET A 1 7.63 -17.56 -19.22
C MET A 1 6.67 -16.54 -18.59
N LYS A 2 5.47 -16.30 -19.14
CA LYS A 2 4.48 -15.32 -18.61
C LYS A 2 4.14 -15.47 -17.11
N LYS A 3 3.90 -16.70 -16.63
CA LYS A 3 3.57 -16.96 -15.21
C LYS A 3 4.73 -16.66 -14.25
N LEU A 4 5.95 -16.99 -14.66
CA LEU A 4 7.18 -16.81 -13.88
C LEU A 4 7.52 -15.32 -13.71
N LEU A 5 7.19 -14.52 -14.72
CA LEU A 5 7.42 -13.08 -14.73
C LEU A 5 6.43 -12.33 -13.84
N ILE A 6 5.15 -12.72 -13.85
CA ILE A 6 4.15 -12.20 -12.91
C ILE A 6 4.53 -12.59 -11.47
N LEU A 7 4.98 -13.83 -11.26
CA LEU A 7 5.49 -14.29 -9.97
C LEU A 7 6.71 -13.48 -9.49
N ALA A 8 7.63 -13.12 -10.39
CA ALA A 8 8.77 -12.26 -10.05
C ALA A 8 8.36 -10.82 -9.70
N LEU A 9 7.39 -10.24 -10.42
CA LEU A 9 6.82 -8.92 -10.09
C LEU A 9 6.09 -8.94 -8.73
N ILE A 10 5.31 -9.99 -8.46
CA ILE A 10 4.64 -10.22 -7.17
C ILE A 10 5.68 -10.36 -6.06
N ALA A 11 6.68 -11.22 -6.26
CA ALA A 11 7.72 -11.46 -5.26
C ALA A 11 8.55 -10.20 -4.99
N GLY A 12 8.98 -9.48 -6.04
CA GLY A 12 9.74 -8.23 -5.89
C GLY A 12 8.96 -7.15 -5.15
N SER A 13 7.73 -6.88 -5.56
CA SER A 13 6.88 -5.85 -4.94
C SER A 13 6.44 -6.19 -3.51
N LEU A 14 6.16 -7.47 -3.22
CA LEU A 14 5.71 -7.89 -1.88
C LEU A 14 6.86 -8.16 -0.92
N LEU A 15 8.05 -8.59 -1.35
CA LEU A 15 9.16 -8.96 -0.45
C LEU A 15 10.12 -7.80 -0.14
N PHE A 16 10.30 -6.85 -1.07
CA PHE A 16 11.15 -5.66 -0.87
C PHE A 16 10.77 -4.76 0.34
N PRO A 17 9.49 -4.59 0.70
CA PRO A 17 9.10 -3.83 1.89
C PRO A 17 9.49 -4.54 3.20
N PHE A 18 9.53 -5.88 3.21
CA PHE A 18 9.91 -6.64 4.41
C PHE A 18 11.42 -6.55 4.68
N THR A 19 12.25 -6.29 3.66
CA THR A 19 13.68 -6.03 3.91
C THR A 19 13.95 -4.67 4.56
N LEU A 20 12.95 -3.80 4.64
CA LEU A 20 13.01 -2.48 5.28
C LEU A 20 12.38 -2.48 6.69
N LEU A 21 12.19 -3.65 7.31
CA LEU A 21 11.56 -3.84 8.63
C LEU A 21 12.23 -3.07 9.78
N GLU A 22 13.44 -2.54 9.60
CA GLU A 22 14.13 -1.67 10.56
C GLU A 22 13.91 -0.16 10.34
N ARG A 23 13.11 0.26 9.35
CA ARG A 23 12.85 1.69 9.16
C ARG A 23 11.87 2.20 10.22
N GLY A 24 12.22 3.32 10.86
CA GLY A 24 11.28 4.07 11.68
C GLY A 24 10.09 4.54 10.85
N LEU A 25 8.92 4.68 11.48
CA LEU A 25 7.73 5.22 10.83
C LEU A 25 8.04 6.61 10.27
N THR A 26 7.71 6.83 9.00
CA THR A 26 7.70 8.18 8.45
C THR A 26 6.59 9.00 9.10
N TYR A 27 6.70 10.33 9.04
CA TYR A 27 5.69 11.22 9.62
C TYR A 27 4.28 10.93 9.08
N ASP A 28 4.14 10.76 7.77
CA ASP A 28 2.84 10.48 7.15
C ASP A 28 2.31 9.08 7.52
N GLU A 29 3.17 8.06 7.64
CA GLU A 29 2.75 6.74 8.11
C GLU A 29 2.21 6.78 9.54
N ALA A 30 2.91 7.47 10.45
CA ALA A 30 2.47 7.63 11.82
C ALA A 30 1.11 8.36 11.91
N LEU A 31 0.93 9.38 11.07
CA LEU A 31 -0.32 10.13 10.98
C LEU A 31 -1.47 9.24 10.48
N TYR A 32 -1.30 8.52 9.38
CA TYR A 32 -2.34 7.64 8.84
C TYR A 32 -2.66 6.47 9.78
N LEU A 33 -1.66 5.93 10.47
CA LEU A 33 -1.84 4.92 11.52
C LEU A 33 -2.65 5.46 12.70
N SER A 34 -2.35 6.67 13.17
CA SER A 34 -3.08 7.31 14.28
C SER A 34 -4.56 7.49 13.93
N ILE A 35 -4.86 8.03 12.74
CA ILE A 35 -6.25 8.21 12.30
C ILE A 35 -6.91 6.83 12.14
N GLY A 36 -6.22 5.85 11.54
CA GLY A 36 -6.73 4.49 11.38
C GLY A 36 -7.09 3.82 12.72
N ARG A 37 -6.30 4.02 13.77
CA ARG A 37 -6.61 3.52 15.12
C ARG A 37 -7.86 4.17 15.72
N ASN A 38 -8.02 5.47 15.55
CA ASN A 38 -9.22 6.15 15.98
C ASN A 38 -10.45 5.59 15.25
N LEU A 39 -10.33 5.43 13.91
CA LEU A 39 -11.36 4.83 13.07
C LEU A 39 -11.69 3.37 13.40
N SER A 40 -10.73 2.59 13.92
CA SER A 40 -10.97 1.21 14.32
C SER A 40 -11.88 1.12 15.55
N SER A 41 -11.77 2.10 16.46
CA SER A 41 -12.63 2.23 17.64
C SER A 41 -13.98 2.89 17.32
N ASN A 42 -13.97 3.94 16.50
CA ASN A 42 -15.15 4.68 16.08
C ASN A 42 -14.98 5.12 14.61
N PHE A 43 -15.79 4.55 13.72
CA PHE A 43 -15.70 4.77 12.27
C PHE A 43 -15.91 6.24 11.82
N SER A 44 -16.44 7.08 12.72
CA SER A 44 -16.63 8.51 12.47
C SER A 44 -15.48 9.38 13.03
N ASP A 45 -14.54 8.80 13.76
CA ASP A 45 -13.45 9.52 14.40
C ASP A 45 -12.26 9.72 13.47
N TYR A 46 -12.42 10.65 12.53
CA TYR A 46 -11.38 11.07 11.59
C TYR A 46 -10.52 12.22 12.18
N THR A 47 -9.95 11.98 13.36
CA THR A 47 -9.15 12.99 14.09
C THR A 47 -7.72 12.51 14.37
N MET A 48 -6.82 13.47 14.57
CA MET A 48 -5.49 13.27 15.14
C MET A 48 -5.25 14.38 16.17
N ASN A 49 -4.84 14.03 17.39
CA ASN A 49 -4.65 14.99 18.48
C ASN A 49 -5.86 15.94 18.65
N SER A 50 -7.07 15.38 18.64
CA SER A 50 -8.34 16.11 18.73
C SER A 50 -8.64 17.09 17.58
N SER A 51 -7.81 17.11 16.53
CA SER A 51 -8.01 17.91 15.33
C SER A 51 -8.57 17.08 14.19
N LEU A 52 -9.56 17.61 13.49
CA LEU A 52 -10.22 16.95 12.36
C LEU A 52 -9.30 16.96 11.11
N MET A 53 -9.09 15.80 10.48
CA MET A 53 -8.06 15.63 9.44
C MET A 53 -8.61 15.60 8.00
N LEU A 54 -9.74 16.28 7.70
CA LEU A 54 -10.44 16.17 6.40
C LEU A 54 -9.64 16.58 5.15
N TYR A 55 -8.48 17.22 5.31
CA TYR A 55 -7.59 17.58 4.21
C TYR A 55 -6.77 16.39 3.66
N ARG A 56 -6.85 15.21 4.30
CA ARG A 56 -6.21 13.97 3.83
C ARG A 56 -7.23 13.04 3.15
N PRO A 57 -6.82 12.28 2.12
CA PRO A 57 -7.67 11.28 1.50
C PRO A 57 -8.14 10.22 2.53
N PRO A 58 -9.45 9.90 2.57
CA PRO A 58 -10.00 9.03 3.61
C PRO A 58 -9.64 7.56 3.41
N MET A 59 -9.33 7.14 2.17
CA MET A 59 -9.21 5.73 1.80
C MET A 59 -8.21 4.97 2.68
N LEU A 60 -6.96 5.45 2.79
CA LEU A 60 -5.90 4.73 3.50
C LEU A 60 -6.21 4.58 5.01
N PRO A 61 -6.60 5.64 5.76
CA PRO A 61 -7.03 5.51 7.15
C PRO A 61 -8.20 4.55 7.35
N TYR A 62 -9.19 4.55 6.47
CA TYR A 62 -10.31 3.62 6.57
C TYR A 62 -9.89 2.18 6.35
N VAL A 63 -9.02 1.91 5.36
CA VAL A 63 -8.49 0.56 5.16
C VAL A 63 -7.71 0.12 6.40
N ILE A 64 -6.84 0.97 6.97
CA ILE A 64 -6.12 0.68 8.22
C ILE A 64 -7.09 0.44 9.39
N GLY A 65 -8.12 1.28 9.56
CA GLY A 65 -9.08 1.14 10.65
C GLY A 65 -9.92 -0.13 10.57
N ILE A 66 -10.44 -0.46 9.38
CA ILE A 66 -11.21 -1.69 9.13
C ILE A 66 -10.34 -2.91 9.41
N THR A 67 -9.14 -2.94 8.84
CA THR A 67 -8.24 -4.08 8.99
C THR A 67 -7.71 -4.21 10.41
N SER A 68 -7.39 -3.11 11.09
CA SER A 68 -7.02 -3.09 12.52
C SER A 68 -8.15 -3.66 13.38
N ARG A 69 -9.41 -3.30 13.09
CA ARG A 69 -10.57 -3.86 13.78
C ARG A 69 -10.73 -5.37 13.54
N LEU A 70 -10.52 -5.83 12.30
CA LEU A 70 -10.60 -7.26 11.94
C LEU A 70 -9.46 -8.10 12.53
N THR A 71 -8.31 -7.50 12.78
CA THR A 71 -7.11 -8.19 13.28
C THR A 71 -6.89 -8.04 14.79
N GLY A 72 -7.74 -7.28 15.50
CA GLY A 72 -7.59 -7.07 16.93
C GLY A 72 -6.48 -6.10 17.32
N GLY A 73 -6.17 -5.12 16.46
CA GLY A 73 -5.26 -4.02 16.80
C GLY A 73 -3.88 -4.05 16.10
N PHE A 74 -3.63 -4.97 15.17
CA PHE A 74 -2.36 -5.06 14.42
C PHE A 74 -2.20 -3.99 13.33
N SER A 75 -2.43 -2.70 13.64
CA SER A 75 -2.44 -1.61 12.65
C SER A 75 -1.11 -1.42 11.92
N GLU A 76 0.02 -1.58 12.61
CA GLU A 76 1.36 -1.34 12.06
C GLU A 76 1.71 -2.34 10.97
N GLY A 77 1.59 -3.63 11.27
CA GLY A 77 1.85 -4.70 10.30
C GLY A 77 0.95 -4.58 9.07
N ILE A 78 -0.29 -4.12 9.26
CA ILE A 78 -1.20 -3.90 8.14
C ILE A 78 -0.77 -2.71 7.28
N SER A 79 -0.35 -1.59 7.87
CA SER A 79 0.16 -0.44 7.09
C SER A 79 1.39 -0.80 6.25
N MET A 80 2.24 -1.69 6.77
CA MET A 80 3.42 -2.21 6.08
C MET A 80 3.07 -3.13 4.90
N VAL A 81 1.89 -3.77 4.90
CA VAL A 81 1.44 -4.64 3.80
C VAL A 81 0.57 -3.89 2.79
N ILE A 82 -0.27 -2.97 3.27
CA ILE A 82 -1.20 -2.20 2.45
C ILE A 82 -0.47 -1.35 1.41
N THR A 83 0.58 -0.63 1.83
CA THR A 83 1.28 0.29 0.92
C THR A 83 1.95 -0.48 -0.23
N PRO A 84 2.71 -1.55 0.02
CA PRO A 84 3.23 -2.41 -1.04
C PRO A 84 2.17 -3.08 -1.89
N PHE A 85 1.05 -3.48 -1.28
CA PHE A 85 -0.06 -4.08 -2.02
C PHE A 85 -0.66 -3.09 -3.03
N PHE A 86 -0.88 -1.83 -2.64
CA PHE A 86 -1.34 -0.80 -3.57
C PHE A 86 -0.29 -0.45 -4.62
N SER A 87 0.99 -0.38 -4.27
CA SER A 87 2.09 -0.22 -5.23
C SER A 87 2.13 -1.36 -6.25
N PHE A 88 1.92 -2.60 -5.81
CA PHE A 88 1.82 -3.76 -6.69
C PHE A 88 0.63 -3.64 -7.65
N LEU A 89 -0.55 -3.27 -7.15
CA LEU A 89 -1.73 -3.06 -7.99
C LEU A 89 -1.49 -1.98 -9.05
N LEU A 90 -0.82 -0.89 -8.68
CA LEU A 90 -0.42 0.16 -9.61
C LEU A 90 0.49 -0.39 -10.71
N ILE A 91 1.58 -1.09 -10.34
CA ILE A 91 2.54 -1.66 -11.30
C ILE A 91 1.86 -2.68 -12.21
N LEU A 92 0.98 -3.52 -11.66
CA LEU A 92 0.22 -4.50 -12.43
C LEU A 92 -0.73 -3.82 -13.43
N SER A 93 -1.45 -2.80 -12.99
CA SER A 93 -2.35 -2.03 -13.87
C SER A 93 -1.58 -1.35 -15.00
N PHE A 94 -0.40 -0.79 -14.69
CA PHE A 94 0.49 -0.17 -15.66
C PHE A 94 1.01 -1.18 -16.69
N TYR A 95 1.40 -2.38 -16.25
CA TYR A 95 1.80 -3.48 -17.14
C TYR A 95 0.67 -3.86 -18.10
N VAL A 96 -0.56 -4.03 -17.58
CA VAL A 96 -1.73 -4.40 -18.39
C VAL A 96 -2.02 -3.34 -19.44
N VAL A 97 -2.00 -2.06 -19.06
CA VAL A 97 -2.22 -0.94 -19.97
C VAL A 97 -1.13 -0.88 -21.06
N LEU A 98 0.14 -0.94 -20.68
CA LEU A 98 1.23 -0.88 -21.67
C LEU A 98 1.22 -2.08 -22.61
N LYS A 99 0.89 -3.27 -22.10
CA LYS A 99 0.75 -4.46 -22.95
C LYS A 99 -0.43 -4.35 -23.92
N HIS A 100 -1.46 -3.59 -23.58
CA HIS A 100 -2.59 -3.36 -24.48
C HIS A 100 -2.22 -2.43 -25.64
N PHE A 101 -1.46 -1.36 -25.37
CA PHE A 101 -1.10 -0.36 -26.38
C PHE A 101 0.23 -0.63 -27.12
N TYR A 102 1.15 -1.36 -26.49
CA TYR A 102 2.49 -1.61 -26.99
C TYR A 102 2.82 -3.11 -26.99
N ASN A 103 4.05 -3.45 -27.39
CA ASN A 103 4.53 -4.82 -27.35
C ASN A 103 4.89 -5.27 -25.92
N GLU A 104 4.94 -6.59 -25.70
CA GLU A 104 5.21 -7.18 -24.38
C GLU A 104 6.59 -6.79 -23.82
N LYS A 105 7.57 -6.49 -24.68
CA LYS A 105 8.92 -6.07 -24.26
C LYS A 105 8.91 -4.66 -23.67
N ILE A 106 8.24 -3.71 -24.32
CA ILE A 106 8.11 -2.34 -23.85
C ILE A 106 7.37 -2.33 -22.52
N ALA A 107 6.22 -3.03 -22.44
CA ALA A 107 5.48 -3.15 -21.19
C ALA A 107 6.35 -3.69 -20.05
N PHE A 108 7.14 -4.73 -20.32
CA PHE A 108 8.05 -5.31 -19.34
C PHE A 108 9.11 -4.31 -18.85
N PHE A 109 9.91 -3.75 -19.75
CA PHE A 109 11.01 -2.86 -19.36
C PHE A 109 10.51 -1.58 -18.68
N SER A 110 9.37 -1.04 -19.11
CA SER A 110 8.74 0.11 -18.45
C SER A 110 8.24 -0.24 -17.05
N THR A 111 7.69 -1.43 -16.83
CA THR A 111 7.24 -1.84 -15.49
C THR A 111 8.40 -2.22 -14.57
N LEU A 112 9.49 -2.75 -15.12
CA LEU A 112 10.72 -2.99 -14.38
C LEU A 112 11.35 -1.69 -13.90
N PHE A 113 11.30 -0.63 -14.72
CA PHE A 113 11.75 0.71 -14.31
C PHE A 113 10.96 1.27 -13.13
N LEU A 114 9.67 0.94 -13.00
CA LEU A 114 8.85 1.37 -11.85
C LEU A 114 9.13 0.61 -10.55
N LEU A 115 9.90 -0.48 -10.61
CA LEU A 115 10.29 -1.25 -9.42
C LEU A 115 11.62 -0.80 -8.80
N ILE A 116 12.39 0.03 -9.52
CA ILE A 116 13.70 0.58 -9.08
C ILE A 116 13.46 1.96 -8.46
#